data_AF-A0A1B1SB60-F1
#
_entry.id   AF-A0A1B1SB60-F1
#
_cell.length_a   1.000
_cell.length_b   1.000
_cell.length_c   1.000
_cell.angle_alpha   90.00
_cell.angle_beta   90.00
_cell.angle_gamma   90.00
#
_symmetry.space_group_name_H-M   'P 1'
#
loop_
_entity.id
_entity.type
_entity.pdbx_description
1 polymer ?
#
loop_
_entity_poly.entity_id
_entity_poly.type
_entity_poly.pdbx_seq_one_letter_code
_entity_poly.pdbx_strand_id
1 'polypeptide(L)'
;MRKFASKFSSLRRKFLCAHTLQDENPLQVEETQKPNTLRRSMSFMKRHPILFNFLLIMLVGFGVIWMALISLDIWTDHGSYEVVPDMKGLSYDQAVKALESVGLKPELSDSIYDMTTAPGTVLEQSPRARTKVKPHRTVYLTVTAFSPKMISLPAVTDMSLRQARSTLEGAGIRNIREVLVPSEYKDLVLGVKFNGVSVQPGARVPTSATITIEVGEGLSLDVDSVDTLEAIESDREASVLNLE
;
A
#
# COMPACT_ATOMS: atom_id res chain seq x y z
N MET A 1 -21.45 -29.57 22.02
CA MET A 1 -21.86 -30.91 22.48
C MET A 1 -22.05 -30.88 24.01
N ARG A 2 -23.24 -31.25 24.50
CA ARG A 2 -23.66 -31.70 25.88
C ARG A 2 -23.22 -30.82 27.08
N LYS A 3 -24.04 -29.93 27.69
CA LYS A 3 -25.20 -30.10 28.62
C LYS A 3 -25.02 -31.14 29.73
N PHE A 4 -25.02 -30.71 31.00
CA PHE A 4 -25.61 -31.34 32.21
C PHE A 4 -25.32 -30.42 33.42
N ALA A 5 -26.17 -29.46 33.80
CA ALA A 5 -27.46 -29.57 34.49
C ALA A 5 -27.39 -30.32 35.85
N SER A 6 -27.59 -29.51 36.89
CA SER A 6 -27.86 -29.79 38.30
C SER A 6 -28.95 -30.83 38.55
N LYS A 7 -28.90 -31.55 39.69
CA LYS A 7 -30.08 -31.80 40.56
C LYS A 7 -29.78 -32.54 41.89
N PHE A 8 -30.44 -32.04 42.96
CA PHE A 8 -31.03 -32.74 44.13
C PHE A 8 -30.13 -33.48 45.11
N SER A 9 -30.01 -33.13 46.39
CA SER A 9 -31.03 -32.94 47.46
C SER A 9 -31.75 -34.22 47.92
N SER A 10 -31.66 -34.45 49.23
CA SER A 10 -32.46 -35.36 50.08
C SER A 10 -32.16 -36.86 49.99
N LEU A 11 -31.65 -37.45 51.09
CA LEU A 11 -32.48 -38.33 51.93
C LEU A 11 -31.81 -38.62 53.28
N ARG A 12 -32.54 -38.33 54.35
CA ARG A 12 -32.32 -38.82 55.73
C ARG A 12 -32.74 -40.29 55.84
N ARG A 13 -32.10 -41.04 56.74
CA ARG A 13 -32.65 -42.06 57.69
C ARG A 13 -31.46 -42.59 58.53
N LYS A 14 -31.34 -42.20 59.81
CA LYS A 14 -31.83 -42.90 61.02
C LYS A 14 -31.41 -44.38 61.07
N PHE A 15 -30.48 -44.74 61.95
CA PHE A 15 -30.55 -45.94 62.78
C PHE A 15 -29.79 -45.71 64.09
N LEU A 16 -30.37 -46.26 65.16
CA LEU A 16 -30.12 -46.04 66.59
C LEU A 16 -29.65 -47.39 67.19
N CYS A 17 -28.91 -47.32 68.31
CA CYS A 17 -28.59 -48.41 69.27
C CYS A 17 -27.60 -49.49 68.76
N ALA A 18 -26.73 -50.11 69.56
CA ALA A 18 -26.66 -50.29 71.02
C ALA A 18 -25.20 -50.58 71.46
N HIS A 19 -25.03 -50.71 72.78
CA HIS A 19 -24.07 -51.59 73.47
C HIS A 19 -22.93 -50.88 74.24
N THR A 20 -23.23 -50.65 75.52
CA THR A 20 -22.33 -50.58 76.68
C THR A 20 -21.37 -51.76 76.74
N LEU A 21 -20.14 -51.59 77.23
CA LEU A 21 -19.59 -52.31 78.39
C LEU A 21 -18.19 -51.75 78.75
N GLN A 22 -18.07 -51.42 80.03
CA GLN A 22 -16.89 -51.37 80.92
C GLN A 22 -15.58 -51.98 80.36
N ASP A 23 -14.41 -51.38 80.61
CA ASP A 23 -13.65 -51.54 81.86
C ASP A 23 -12.23 -50.92 81.78
N GLU A 24 -11.72 -50.52 82.96
CA GLU A 24 -10.30 -50.50 83.38
C GLU A 24 -9.30 -49.52 82.73
N ASN A 25 -8.98 -48.45 83.48
CA ASN A 25 -7.64 -47.86 83.60
C ASN A 25 -6.93 -48.69 84.70
N PRO A 26 -5.61 -49.03 84.69
CA PRO A 26 -4.53 -48.09 84.36
C PRO A 26 -3.20 -48.66 83.82
N LEU A 27 -2.39 -47.81 83.18
CA LEU A 27 -0.98 -47.51 83.54
C LEU A 27 -0.25 -46.80 82.40
N GLN A 28 0.41 -45.73 82.80
CA GLN A 28 1.13 -44.78 81.97
C GLN A 28 2.40 -45.40 81.37
N VAL A 29 2.56 -45.24 80.05
CA VAL A 29 3.87 -45.25 79.41
C VAL A 29 4.06 -43.86 78.81
N GLU A 30 4.95 -43.10 79.43
CA GLU A 30 5.41 -41.80 78.95
C GLU A 30 6.33 -42.03 77.75
N GLU A 31 5.86 -41.72 76.55
CA GLU A 31 6.73 -41.62 75.37
C GLU A 31 6.78 -40.17 74.89
N THR A 32 7.99 -39.63 75.03
CA THR A 32 8.50 -38.29 74.75
C THR A 32 7.86 -37.55 73.56
N GLN A 33 7.15 -36.46 73.85
CA GLN A 33 6.65 -35.54 72.85
C GLN A 33 7.79 -34.59 72.41
N LYS A 34 8.35 -34.84 71.22
CA LYS A 34 9.29 -33.94 70.53
C LYS A 34 8.66 -32.55 70.44
N PRO A 35 9.32 -31.47 70.91
CA PRO A 35 8.70 -30.14 70.87
C PRO A 35 8.53 -29.70 69.41
N ASN A 36 7.27 -29.50 69.02
CA ASN A 36 6.88 -28.92 67.73
C ASN A 36 7.35 -27.46 67.67
N THR A 37 8.54 -27.22 67.14
CA THR A 37 9.16 -25.89 67.00
C THR A 37 8.54 -25.02 65.88
N LEU A 38 7.46 -25.46 65.23
CA LEU A 38 6.81 -24.73 64.13
C LEU A 38 5.60 -23.89 64.58
N ARG A 39 5.64 -23.27 65.76
CA ARG A 39 4.53 -22.38 66.23
C ARG A 39 4.93 -20.97 66.62
N ARG A 40 6.15 -20.53 66.30
CA ARG A 40 6.69 -19.22 66.71
C ARG A 40 6.94 -18.24 65.55
N SER A 41 6.09 -18.21 64.54
CA SER A 41 6.21 -17.26 63.41
C SER A 41 4.94 -16.44 63.11
N MET A 42 3.80 -16.71 63.77
CA MET A 42 2.53 -16.00 63.48
C MET A 42 2.12 -14.95 64.53
N SER A 43 3.06 -14.35 65.27
CA SER A 43 2.75 -13.26 66.24
C SER A 43 3.04 -11.84 65.73
N PHE A 44 3.68 -11.69 64.57
CA PHE A 44 3.98 -10.38 63.98
C PHE A 44 2.81 -9.83 63.14
N MET A 45 2.09 -10.71 62.44
CA MET A 45 1.01 -10.36 61.49
C MET A 45 -0.18 -9.63 62.13
N LYS A 46 -0.47 -9.92 63.42
CA LYS A 46 -1.57 -9.29 64.17
C LYS A 46 -1.16 -8.00 64.90
N ARG A 47 0.14 -7.71 65.01
CA ARG A 47 0.66 -6.61 65.84
C ARG A 47 0.74 -5.27 65.08
N HIS A 48 0.85 -5.31 63.75
CA HIS A 48 0.89 -4.14 62.87
C HIS A 48 -0.01 -4.31 61.63
N PRO A 49 -1.34 -4.09 61.74
CA PRO A 49 -2.28 -4.31 60.63
C PRO A 49 -2.03 -3.41 59.41
N ILE A 50 -1.48 -2.22 59.63
CA ILE A 50 -1.14 -1.25 58.56
C ILE A 50 0.02 -1.79 57.71
N LEU A 51 1.08 -2.31 58.35
CA LEU A 51 2.24 -2.87 57.66
C LEU A 51 1.87 -4.08 56.81
N PHE A 52 0.95 -4.92 57.31
CA PHE A 52 0.44 -6.07 56.56
C PHE A 52 -0.32 -5.66 55.30
N ASN A 53 -1.19 -4.65 55.37
CA ASN A 53 -1.92 -4.15 54.20
C ASN A 53 -0.97 -3.52 53.17
N PHE A 54 0.06 -2.78 53.59
CA PHE A 54 1.08 -2.25 52.67
C PHE A 54 1.84 -3.36 51.95
N LEU A 55 2.23 -4.42 52.67
CA LEU A 55 2.89 -5.58 52.06
C LEU A 55 1.96 -6.33 51.10
N LEU A 56 0.67 -6.45 51.43
CA LEU A 56 -0.33 -7.05 50.56
C LEU A 56 -0.55 -6.23 49.29
N ILE A 57 -0.66 -4.90 49.40
CA ILE A 57 -0.77 -4.00 48.24
C ILE A 57 0.50 -4.07 47.38
N MET A 58 1.68 -4.13 47.99
CA MET A 58 2.94 -4.30 47.25
C MET A 58 2.96 -5.63 46.50
N LEU A 59 2.54 -6.73 47.13
CA LEU A 59 2.51 -8.06 46.52
C LEU A 59 1.49 -8.13 45.38
N VAL A 60 0.29 -7.58 45.58
CA VAL A 60 -0.74 -7.51 44.54
C VAL A 60 -0.29 -6.60 43.41
N GLY A 61 0.28 -5.43 43.71
CA GLY A 61 0.81 -4.49 42.73
C GLY A 61 1.93 -5.12 41.90
N PHE A 62 2.88 -5.81 42.56
CA PHE A 62 3.94 -6.54 41.88
C PHE A 62 3.37 -7.68 41.01
N GLY A 63 2.36 -8.40 41.50
CA GLY A 63 1.66 -9.43 40.72
C GLY A 63 0.94 -8.87 39.49
N VAL A 64 0.27 -7.73 39.61
CA VAL A 64 -0.38 -7.05 38.48
C VAL A 64 0.66 -6.55 37.48
N ILE A 65 1.75 -5.94 37.94
CA ILE A 65 2.86 -5.50 37.07
C ILE A 65 3.47 -6.70 36.35
N TRP A 66 3.76 -7.79 37.06
CA TRP A 66 4.35 -8.99 36.48
C TRP A 66 3.41 -9.66 35.47
N MET A 67 2.12 -9.73 35.77
CA MET A 67 1.10 -10.24 34.85
C MET A 67 0.93 -9.34 33.62
N ALA A 68 0.97 -8.01 33.79
CA ALA A 68 0.96 -7.06 32.69
C ALA A 68 2.19 -7.23 31.78
N LEU A 69 3.39 -7.40 32.34
CA LEU A 69 4.61 -7.64 31.57
C LEU A 69 4.54 -8.95 30.76
N ILE A 70 4.04 -10.04 31.36
CA ILE A 70 3.82 -11.31 30.67
C ILE A 70 2.76 -11.16 29.56
N SER A 71 1.67 -10.44 29.84
CA SER A 71 0.61 -10.20 28.87
C SER A 71 1.10 -9.35 27.68
N LEU A 72 2.02 -8.40 27.92
CA LEU A 72 2.67 -7.66 26.84
C LEU A 72 3.54 -8.60 26.01
N ASP A 73 4.40 -9.40 26.64
CA ASP A 73 5.36 -10.29 25.97
C ASP A 73 4.67 -11.33 25.05
N ILE A 74 3.55 -11.89 25.52
CA ILE A 74 2.71 -12.80 24.71
C ILE A 74 2.07 -12.09 23.52
N TRP A 75 1.75 -10.80 23.64
CA TRP A 75 1.03 -10.07 22.60
C TRP A 75 1.96 -9.45 21.55
N THR A 76 3.20 -9.12 21.91
CA THR A 76 4.13 -8.41 21.03
C THR A 76 5.06 -9.32 20.21
N ASP A 77 5.04 -10.64 20.46
CA ASP A 77 5.81 -11.68 19.77
C ASP A 77 7.26 -11.24 19.49
N HIS A 78 7.98 -10.91 20.56
CA HIS A 78 9.36 -10.44 20.47
C HIS A 78 10.30 -11.59 20.06
N GLY A 79 10.97 -11.44 18.91
CA GLY A 79 12.09 -12.31 18.52
C GLY A 79 11.86 -13.17 17.28
N SER A 80 10.64 -13.22 16.75
CA SER A 80 10.36 -13.87 15.46
C SER A 80 10.73 -12.92 14.31
N TYR A 81 11.71 -13.33 13.49
CA TYR A 81 12.12 -12.58 12.31
C TYR A 81 12.28 -13.53 11.14
N GLU A 82 11.75 -13.11 10.00
CA GLU A 82 11.96 -13.78 8.72
C GLU A 82 12.93 -12.97 7.87
N VAL A 83 13.80 -13.66 7.14
CA VAL A 83 14.76 -13.04 6.23
C VAL A 83 14.11 -12.93 4.85
N VAL A 84 14.02 -11.71 4.33
CA VAL A 84 13.44 -11.48 3.01
C VAL A 84 14.36 -12.07 1.94
N PRO A 85 13.90 -13.02 1.09
CA PRO A 85 14.68 -13.54 -0.03
C PRO A 85 14.90 -12.46 -1.11
N ASP A 86 15.88 -12.71 -1.99
CA ASP A 86 16.12 -11.85 -3.14
C ASP A 86 15.22 -12.26 -4.31
N MET A 87 14.34 -11.36 -4.70
CA MET A 87 13.30 -11.59 -5.71
C MET A 87 13.61 -10.89 -7.03
N LYS A 88 14.69 -10.10 -7.08
CA LYS A 88 15.07 -9.35 -8.28
C LYS A 88 15.40 -10.30 -9.43
N GLY A 89 14.87 -9.98 -10.61
CA GLY A 89 15.09 -10.78 -11.82
C GLY A 89 14.23 -12.05 -11.92
N LEU A 90 13.44 -12.38 -10.89
CA LEU A 90 12.46 -13.47 -10.97
C LEU A 90 11.15 -12.97 -11.60
N SER A 91 10.40 -13.89 -12.20
CA SER A 91 9.02 -13.61 -12.58
C SER A 91 8.14 -13.36 -11.35
N TYR A 92 7.11 -12.54 -11.48
CA TYR A 92 6.17 -12.26 -10.39
C TYR A 92 5.61 -13.54 -9.75
N ASP A 93 5.24 -14.54 -10.56
CA ASP A 93 4.68 -15.80 -10.06
C ASP A 93 5.68 -16.63 -9.26
N GLN A 94 6.94 -16.70 -9.72
CA GLN A 94 8.02 -17.32 -8.95
C GLN A 94 8.26 -16.54 -7.67
N ALA A 95 8.13 -15.21 -7.73
CA ALA A 95 8.38 -14.37 -6.59
C ALA A 95 7.33 -14.53 -5.49
N VAL A 96 6.07 -14.59 -5.88
CA VAL A 96 4.94 -14.90 -4.99
C VAL A 96 5.18 -16.22 -4.26
N LYS A 97 5.52 -17.29 -4.99
CA LYS A 97 5.79 -18.60 -4.40
C LYS A 97 6.94 -18.60 -3.39
N ALA A 98 8.04 -17.91 -3.69
CA ALA A 98 9.17 -17.86 -2.78
C ALA A 98 8.83 -17.05 -1.51
N LEU A 99 8.09 -15.95 -1.62
CA LEU A 99 7.66 -15.16 -0.47
C LEU A 99 6.67 -15.92 0.42
N GLU A 100 5.70 -16.61 -0.18
CA GLU A 100 4.75 -17.45 0.54
C GLU A 100 5.44 -18.61 1.27
N SER A 101 6.51 -19.18 0.69
CA SER A 101 7.30 -20.25 1.34
C SER A 101 8.00 -19.81 2.64
N VAL A 102 8.25 -18.50 2.78
CA VAL A 102 8.87 -17.86 3.96
C VAL A 102 7.80 -17.20 4.86
N GLY A 103 6.51 -17.39 4.55
CA GLY A 103 5.40 -16.81 5.34
C GLY A 103 5.28 -15.29 5.20
N LEU A 104 5.81 -14.71 4.13
CA LEU A 104 5.68 -13.28 3.79
C LEU A 104 4.55 -13.07 2.78
N LYS A 105 3.91 -11.89 2.81
CA LYS A 105 2.79 -11.57 1.93
C LYS A 105 3.27 -10.77 0.72
N PRO A 106 3.19 -11.28 -0.51
CA PRO A 106 3.50 -10.50 -1.70
C PRO A 106 2.38 -9.50 -2.00
N GLU A 107 2.74 -8.27 -2.33
CA GLU A 107 1.81 -7.25 -2.84
C GLU A 107 2.44 -6.52 -4.03
N LEU A 108 1.66 -6.34 -5.10
CA LEU A 108 2.11 -5.58 -6.26
C LEU A 108 1.94 -4.09 -5.98
N SER A 109 3.05 -3.36 -5.85
CA SER A 109 3.02 -1.94 -5.53
C SER A 109 2.94 -1.05 -6.77
N ASP A 110 3.76 -1.35 -7.78
CA ASP A 110 3.81 -0.56 -9.00
C ASP A 110 4.30 -1.40 -10.18
N SER A 111 4.04 -0.90 -11.39
CA SER A 111 4.53 -1.47 -12.63
C SER A 111 5.24 -0.39 -13.44
N ILE A 112 6.53 -0.56 -13.69
CA ILE A 112 7.34 0.37 -14.47
C ILE A 112 7.54 -0.23 -15.86
N TYR A 113 7.28 0.56 -16.90
CA TYR A 113 7.59 0.13 -18.26
C TYR A 113 9.08 0.34 -18.52
N ASP A 114 9.78 -0.76 -18.78
CA ASP A 114 11.18 -0.77 -19.18
C ASP A 114 11.37 -1.76 -20.34
N MET A 115 12.17 -1.37 -21.33
CA MET A 115 12.47 -2.19 -22.49
C MET A 115 13.68 -3.11 -22.26
N THR A 116 14.47 -2.89 -21.21
CA THR A 116 15.68 -3.69 -20.96
C THR A 116 15.41 -5.03 -20.30
N THR A 117 14.26 -5.16 -19.62
CA THR A 117 13.88 -6.33 -18.84
C THR A 117 12.64 -7.00 -19.40
N ALA A 118 12.53 -8.31 -19.23
CA ALA A 118 11.36 -9.06 -19.67
C ALA A 118 10.11 -8.60 -18.89
N PRO A 119 8.93 -8.50 -19.53
CA PRO A 119 7.71 -8.08 -18.85
C PRO A 119 7.31 -9.11 -17.78
N GLY A 120 6.77 -8.62 -16.66
CA GLY A 120 6.41 -9.44 -15.50
C GLY A 120 7.58 -9.84 -14.61
N THR A 121 8.79 -9.32 -14.88
CA THR A 121 9.98 -9.52 -14.01
C THR A 121 9.97 -8.52 -12.86
N VAL A 122 10.39 -8.94 -11.67
CA VAL A 122 10.57 -8.06 -10.51
C VAL A 122 11.84 -7.22 -10.70
N LEU A 123 11.67 -5.90 -10.77
CA LEU A 123 12.76 -4.92 -10.84
C LEU A 123 13.24 -4.54 -9.44
N GLU A 124 12.28 -4.25 -8.56
CA GLU A 124 12.56 -3.78 -7.21
C GLU A 124 11.63 -4.45 -6.20
N GLN A 125 12.11 -4.49 -4.97
CA GLN A 125 11.35 -4.98 -3.83
C GLN A 125 11.57 -4.06 -2.64
N SER A 126 10.53 -3.90 -1.84
CA SER A 126 10.57 -3.22 -0.55
C SER A 126 9.81 -4.07 0.47
N PRO A 127 10.44 -4.58 1.54
CA PRO A 127 11.81 -4.31 2.00
C PRO A 127 12.93 -4.93 1.14
N ARG A 128 14.16 -4.41 1.29
CA ARG A 128 15.33 -4.91 0.56
C ARG A 128 15.62 -6.37 0.89
N ALA A 129 16.18 -7.10 -0.08
CA ALA A 129 16.63 -8.47 0.12
C ALA A 129 17.57 -8.59 1.32
N ARG A 130 17.53 -9.74 2.00
CA ARG A 130 18.31 -10.08 3.19
C ARG A 130 18.01 -9.21 4.42
N THR A 131 16.98 -8.39 4.38
CA THR A 131 16.50 -7.64 5.55
C THR A 131 15.71 -8.55 6.47
N LYS A 132 15.85 -8.37 7.78
CA LYS A 132 15.03 -9.06 8.79
C LYS A 132 13.73 -8.31 9.01
N VAL A 133 12.60 -9.00 8.86
CA VAL A 133 11.26 -8.44 9.03
C VAL A 133 10.45 -9.29 9.99
N LYS A 134 9.41 -8.72 10.60
CA LYS A 134 8.43 -9.50 11.36
C LYS A 134 7.73 -10.50 10.43
N PRO A 135 7.32 -11.67 10.93
CA PRO A 135 6.57 -12.64 10.14
C PRO A 135 5.26 -12.02 9.63
N HIS A 136 4.73 -12.55 8.52
CA HIS A 136 3.50 -12.07 7.86
C HIS A 136 3.55 -10.62 7.36
N ARG A 137 4.74 -10.02 7.28
CA ARG A 137 4.93 -8.68 6.71
C ARG A 137 4.64 -8.70 5.21
N THR A 138 4.00 -7.65 4.74
CA THR A 138 3.83 -7.39 3.30
C THR A 138 5.15 -6.96 2.67
N VAL A 139 5.52 -7.62 1.58
CA VAL A 139 6.63 -7.27 0.70
C VAL A 139 6.04 -6.71 -0.58
N TYR A 140 6.35 -5.45 -0.83
CA TYR A 140 5.96 -4.72 -2.02
C TYR A 140 6.92 -5.04 -3.16
N LEU A 141 6.38 -5.48 -4.29
CA LEU A 141 7.12 -5.77 -5.50
C LEU A 141 6.80 -4.74 -6.58
N THR A 142 7.84 -4.28 -7.26
CA THR A 142 7.73 -3.46 -8.47
C THR A 142 8.13 -4.31 -9.66
N VAL A 143 7.23 -4.45 -10.63
CA VAL A 143 7.44 -5.32 -11.80
C VAL A 143 7.56 -4.54 -13.09
N THR A 144 8.18 -5.14 -14.10
CA THR A 144 8.19 -4.61 -15.46
C THR A 144 6.79 -4.74 -16.07
N ALA A 145 6.20 -3.63 -16.50
CA ALA A 145 4.89 -3.60 -17.12
C ALA A 145 4.90 -4.27 -18.52
N PHE A 146 3.80 -4.94 -18.88
CA PHE A 146 3.63 -5.55 -20.21
C PHE A 146 3.44 -4.52 -21.31
N SER A 147 2.93 -3.34 -20.98
CA SER A 147 2.62 -2.31 -21.95
C SER A 147 2.96 -0.93 -21.39
N PRO A 148 3.32 0.03 -22.26
CA PRO A 148 3.51 1.42 -21.84
C PRO A 148 2.25 1.97 -21.19
N LYS A 149 2.41 3.01 -20.37
CA LYS A 149 1.30 3.75 -19.81
C LYS A 149 0.43 4.31 -20.94
N MET A 150 -0.87 4.06 -20.88
CA MET A 150 -1.85 4.60 -21.83
C MET A 150 -2.41 5.91 -21.30
N ILE A 151 -2.36 6.95 -22.11
CA ILE A 151 -2.87 8.28 -21.78
C ILE A 151 -4.02 8.66 -22.72
N SER A 152 -4.87 9.59 -22.29
CA SER A 152 -5.92 10.15 -23.14
C SER A 152 -5.34 11.26 -23.99
N LEU A 153 -5.58 11.23 -25.29
CA LEU A 153 -5.15 12.27 -26.21
C LEU A 153 -5.95 13.56 -25.94
N PRO A 154 -5.31 14.69 -25.62
CA PRO A 154 -6.01 15.97 -25.49
C PRO A 154 -6.53 16.45 -26.85
N ALA A 155 -7.57 17.30 -26.83
CA ALA A 155 -7.99 18.01 -28.03
C ALA A 155 -6.95 19.05 -28.41
N VAL A 156 -6.35 18.92 -29.60
CA VAL A 156 -5.34 19.86 -30.10
C VAL A 156 -5.65 20.36 -31.52
N THR A 157 -6.74 19.89 -32.12
CA THR A 157 -7.30 20.45 -33.35
C THR A 157 -7.71 21.90 -33.11
N ASP A 158 -7.58 22.75 -34.13
CA ASP A 158 -7.89 24.19 -34.11
C ASP A 158 -7.00 25.01 -33.15
N MET A 159 -5.91 24.41 -32.65
CA MET A 159 -4.89 25.13 -31.86
C MET A 159 -3.71 25.53 -32.74
N SER A 160 -2.98 26.57 -32.32
CA SER A 160 -1.67 26.87 -32.91
C SER A 160 -0.68 25.73 -32.66
N LEU A 161 0.23 25.49 -33.59
CA LEU A 161 1.29 24.49 -33.49
C LEU A 161 1.98 24.50 -32.11
N ARG A 162 2.37 25.70 -31.66
CA ARG A 162 3.07 25.90 -30.38
C ARG A 162 2.21 25.48 -29.19
N GLN A 163 0.92 25.81 -29.20
CA GLN A 163 -0.01 25.43 -28.14
C GLN A 163 -0.31 23.93 -28.16
N ALA A 164 -0.56 23.36 -29.34
CA ALA A 164 -0.77 21.92 -29.51
C ALA A 164 0.42 21.13 -28.98
N ARG A 165 1.64 21.54 -29.32
CA ARG A 165 2.88 20.91 -28.85
C ARG A 165 3.01 20.93 -27.33
N SER A 166 2.83 22.11 -26.71
CA SER A 166 2.84 22.25 -25.25
C SER A 166 1.78 21.38 -24.57
N THR A 167 0.59 21.30 -25.17
CA THR A 167 -0.53 20.49 -24.63
C THR A 167 -0.22 18.99 -24.71
N LEU A 168 0.37 18.50 -25.79
CA LEU A 168 0.76 17.10 -25.96
C LEU A 168 1.94 16.73 -25.06
N GLU A 169 2.94 17.60 -24.94
CA GLU A 169 4.07 17.41 -24.02
C GLU A 169 3.60 17.38 -22.57
N GLY A 170 2.66 18.27 -22.19
CA GLY A 170 2.03 18.28 -20.88
C GLY A 170 1.20 17.02 -20.58
N ALA A 171 0.63 16.40 -21.60
CA ALA A 171 -0.04 15.09 -21.49
C ALA A 171 0.94 13.91 -21.36
N GLY A 172 2.23 14.13 -21.60
CA GLY A 172 3.30 13.14 -21.51
C GLY A 172 3.77 12.57 -22.84
N ILE A 173 3.25 13.04 -23.99
CA ILE A 173 3.74 12.64 -25.31
C ILE A 173 4.98 13.45 -25.65
N ARG A 174 6.12 12.76 -25.81
CA ARG A 174 7.40 13.41 -26.15
C ARG A 174 7.75 13.33 -27.63
N ASN A 175 7.21 12.34 -28.35
CA ASN A 175 7.54 12.09 -29.75
C ASN A 175 6.48 12.71 -30.66
N ILE A 176 6.72 13.94 -31.11
CA ILE A 176 5.80 14.70 -31.97
C ILE A 176 6.47 14.92 -33.32
N ARG A 177 5.76 14.57 -34.40
CA ARG A 177 6.16 14.81 -35.79
C ARG A 177 5.20 15.82 -36.41
N GLU A 178 5.74 16.77 -37.15
CA GLU A 178 4.95 17.82 -37.82
C GLU A 178 4.94 17.53 -39.33
N VAL A 179 3.77 17.60 -39.95
CA VAL A 179 3.58 17.44 -41.40
C VAL A 179 2.77 18.63 -41.90
N LEU A 180 3.34 19.36 -42.85
CA LEU A 180 2.67 20.50 -43.48
C LEU A 180 1.63 20.01 -44.49
N VAL A 181 0.45 20.62 -44.44
CA VAL A 181 -0.67 20.35 -45.36
C VAL A 181 -1.14 21.69 -45.93
N PRO A 182 -1.45 21.77 -47.24
CA PRO A 182 -2.00 22.98 -47.84
C PRO A 182 -3.29 23.41 -47.12
N SER A 183 -3.30 24.66 -46.63
CA SER A 183 -4.42 25.22 -45.86
C SER A 183 -4.37 26.73 -45.91
N GLU A 184 -5.53 27.37 -45.79
CA GLU A 184 -5.66 28.83 -45.69
C GLU A 184 -5.01 29.39 -44.42
N TYR A 185 -4.96 28.59 -43.35
CA TYR A 185 -4.49 29.01 -42.03
C TYR A 185 -3.08 28.49 -41.75
N LYS A 186 -2.11 29.40 -41.68
CA LYS A 186 -0.73 29.10 -41.30
C LYS A 186 -0.61 28.68 -39.83
N ASP A 187 0.20 27.67 -39.56
CA ASP A 187 0.52 27.15 -38.21
C ASP A 187 -0.68 26.62 -37.40
N LEU A 188 -1.84 26.42 -38.04
CA LEU A 188 -3.03 25.85 -37.43
C LEU A 188 -2.97 24.33 -37.50
N VAL A 189 -3.27 23.64 -36.39
CA VAL A 189 -3.39 22.19 -36.37
C VAL A 189 -4.75 21.76 -36.93
N LEU A 190 -4.72 21.10 -38.08
CA LEU A 190 -5.90 20.62 -38.78
C LEU A 190 -6.29 19.20 -38.34
N GLY A 191 -5.30 18.42 -37.92
CA GLY A 191 -5.53 17.01 -37.61
C GLY A 191 -4.38 16.37 -36.85
N VAL A 192 -4.70 15.23 -36.24
CA VAL A 192 -3.73 14.41 -35.51
C VAL A 192 -3.83 12.97 -36.02
N LYS A 193 -2.67 12.37 -36.29
CA LYS A 193 -2.53 10.98 -36.74
C LYS A 193 -1.64 10.19 -35.80
N PHE A 194 -2.05 8.97 -35.51
CA PHE A 194 -1.26 7.96 -34.82
C PHE A 194 -1.15 6.72 -35.70
N ASN A 195 0.08 6.25 -35.97
CA ASN A 195 0.34 5.15 -36.90
C ASN A 195 -0.33 5.33 -38.29
N GLY A 196 -0.44 6.57 -38.77
CA GLY A 196 -1.06 6.92 -40.05
C GLY A 196 -2.59 7.04 -40.03
N VAL A 197 -3.25 6.69 -38.93
CA VAL A 197 -4.71 6.78 -38.77
C VAL A 197 -5.07 8.07 -38.02
N SER A 198 -6.08 8.79 -38.51
CA SER A 198 -6.59 9.98 -37.82
C SER A 198 -7.25 9.59 -36.49
N VAL A 199 -6.84 10.26 -35.42
CA VAL A 199 -7.29 9.97 -34.06
C VAL A 199 -8.10 11.14 -33.51
N GLN A 200 -9.21 10.83 -32.87
CA GLN A 200 -10.05 11.83 -32.22
C GLN A 200 -9.53 12.18 -30.82
N PRO A 201 -9.84 13.39 -30.31
CA PRO A 201 -9.62 13.72 -28.91
C PRO A 201 -10.26 12.67 -27.98
N GLY A 202 -9.58 12.34 -26.88
CA GLY A 202 -10.01 11.30 -25.94
C GLY A 202 -9.53 9.89 -26.29
N ALA A 203 -8.96 9.68 -27.49
CA ALA A 203 -8.38 8.40 -27.86
C ALA A 203 -7.25 7.98 -26.90
N ARG A 204 -7.17 6.69 -26.58
CA ARG A 204 -6.12 6.15 -25.72
C ARG A 204 -4.89 5.83 -26.55
N VAL A 205 -3.78 6.51 -26.28
CA VAL A 205 -2.49 6.29 -26.96
C VAL A 205 -1.40 5.98 -25.92
N PRO A 206 -0.40 5.14 -26.26
CA PRO A 206 0.71 4.89 -25.35
C PRO A 206 1.59 6.13 -25.19
N THR A 207 2.20 6.33 -24.03
CA THR A 207 3.14 7.45 -23.79
C THR A 207 4.35 7.42 -24.72
N SER A 208 4.73 6.24 -25.23
CA SER A 208 5.79 6.06 -26.22
C SER A 208 5.33 6.31 -27.67
N ALA A 209 4.06 6.64 -27.90
CA ALA A 209 3.51 6.90 -29.23
C ALA A 209 4.24 8.05 -29.94
N THR A 210 4.49 7.88 -31.23
CA THR A 210 4.84 8.98 -32.13
C THR A 210 3.57 9.55 -32.73
N ILE A 211 3.25 10.80 -32.38
CA ILE A 211 2.06 11.49 -32.87
C ILE A 211 2.46 12.39 -34.02
N THR A 212 1.76 12.26 -35.15
CA THR A 212 1.92 13.15 -36.30
C THR A 212 0.83 14.21 -36.28
N ILE A 213 1.21 15.48 -36.28
CA ILE A 213 0.31 16.63 -36.33
C ILE A 213 0.32 17.18 -37.76
N GLU A 214 -0.85 17.38 -38.32
CA GLU A 214 -1.03 18.04 -39.61
C GLU A 214 -1.23 19.53 -39.40
N VAL A 215 -0.32 20.32 -39.96
CA VAL A 215 -0.20 21.76 -39.72
C VAL A 215 -0.43 22.49 -41.03
N GLY A 216 -1.26 23.52 -41.02
CA GLY A 216 -1.53 24.33 -42.20
C GLY A 216 -0.29 25.14 -42.63
N GLU A 217 0.06 25.05 -43.91
CA GLU A 217 1.19 25.81 -44.48
C GLU A 217 0.85 27.31 -44.67
N GLY A 218 -0.44 27.64 -44.74
CA GLY A 218 -0.91 28.96 -45.14
C GLY A 218 -0.90 29.11 -46.67
N LEU A 219 -1.82 29.91 -47.19
CA LEU A 219 -1.81 30.25 -48.61
C LEU A 219 -0.74 31.32 -48.83
N SER A 220 0.34 31.00 -49.54
CA SER A 220 1.22 32.01 -50.10
C SER A 220 0.48 32.71 -51.23
N LEU A 221 -0.32 33.72 -50.88
CA LEU A 221 -0.75 34.70 -51.86
C LEU A 221 0.52 35.48 -52.21
N ASP A 222 1.15 35.13 -53.33
CA ASP A 222 2.18 35.96 -53.94
C ASP A 222 1.54 37.32 -54.22
N VAL A 223 1.84 38.30 -53.38
CA VAL A 223 1.26 39.66 -53.39
C VAL A 223 1.87 40.49 -54.53
N ASP A 224 2.16 39.88 -55.68
CA ASP A 224 2.71 40.56 -56.86
C ASP A 224 1.60 41.19 -57.73
N SER A 225 0.32 40.96 -57.40
CA SER A 225 -0.81 41.50 -58.17
C SER A 225 -1.35 42.85 -57.65
N VAL A 226 -0.71 43.48 -56.66
CA VAL A 226 -1.13 44.79 -56.14
C VAL A 226 -0.46 45.93 -56.91
N ASP A 227 0.76 45.72 -57.44
CA ASP A 227 1.48 46.70 -58.27
C ASP A 227 0.79 46.97 -59.63
N THR A 228 -0.09 46.09 -60.08
CA THR A 228 -0.81 46.26 -61.36
C THR A 228 -2.01 47.19 -61.27
N LEU A 229 -2.54 47.47 -60.08
CA LEU A 229 -3.67 48.40 -59.90
C LEU A 229 -3.20 49.86 -59.76
N GLU A 230 -2.06 50.12 -59.11
CA GLU A 230 -1.49 51.48 -59.03
C GLU A 230 -1.02 52.00 -60.39
N ALA A 231 -0.52 51.12 -61.28
CA ALA A 231 -0.11 51.51 -62.63
C ALA A 231 -1.29 51.93 -63.52
N ILE A 232 -2.49 51.36 -63.33
CA ILE A 232 -3.68 51.69 -64.12
C ILE A 232 -4.31 53.02 -63.66
N GLU A 233 -4.21 53.37 -62.38
CA GLU A 233 -4.72 54.64 -61.84
C GLU A 233 -3.87 55.82 -62.36
N SER A 234 -2.54 55.67 -62.40
CA SER A 234 -1.60 56.70 -62.86
C SER A 234 -1.79 57.06 -64.35
N ASP A 235 -2.08 56.08 -65.20
CA ASP A 235 -2.30 56.33 -66.64
C ASP A 235 -3.65 57.01 -66.92
N ARG A 236 -4.64 56.82 -66.03
CA ARG A 236 -5.95 57.48 -66.15
C ARG A 236 -5.88 58.96 -65.78
N GLU A 237 -5.13 59.35 -64.76
CA GLU A 237 -4.99 60.78 -64.39
C GLU A 237 -4.20 61.59 -65.44
N ALA A 238 -3.20 60.98 -66.09
CA ALA A 238 -2.44 61.64 -67.16
C ALA A 238 -3.27 61.86 -68.45
N SER A 239 -4.27 61.02 -68.69
CA SER A 239 -5.14 61.13 -69.87
C SER A 239 -6.19 62.24 -69.74
N VAL A 240 -6.58 62.60 -68.52
CA VAL A 240 -7.60 63.62 -68.24
C VAL A 240 -7.02 65.04 -68.31
N LEU A 241 -5.71 65.20 -68.08
CA LEU A 241 -5.01 66.50 -68.11
C LEU A 241 -4.61 66.99 -69.53
N ASN A 242 -4.79 66.17 -70.57
CA ASN A 242 -4.44 66.50 -71.96
C ASN A 242 -5.65 66.86 -72.85
N LEU A 243 -6.81 67.15 -72.26
CA LEU A 243 -8.05 67.45 -73.00
C LEU A 243 -8.68 68.83 -72.70
N GLU A 244 -7.93 69.77 -72.11
CA GLU A 244 -8.35 71.17 -71.92
C GLU A 244 -7.47 72.16 -72.70
#